data_AF-A0A838J805-F1
#
_entry.id   AF-A0A838J805-F1
#
_cell.length_a   1.000
_cell.length_b   1.000
_cell.length_c   1.000
_cell.angle_alpha   90.00
_cell.angle_beta   90.00
_cell.angle_gamma   90.00
#
_symmetry.space_group_name_H-M   'P 1'
#
loop_
_entity.id
_entity.type
_entity.pdbx_description
1 polymer ?
#
loop_
_entity_poly.entity_id
_entity_poly.type
_entity_poly.pdbx_seq_one_letter_code
_entity_poly.pdbx_strand_id
1 'polypeptide(L)'
;MAPTTKHRSGRGIAFGLIFFSSSEAPFGDDKYRLVIESTKFADQHDFSSVWIPERHFTKDGWLYPNPAILQAALARETRQIQLRAGSVVLPLHNPLRVAEEWAMVDNLSNGRVGVSFASGWHPNDFALFPENYEQRSEIMYRGIETVRKLWRGEAVQVKGGDGNQVEIRTYPAPIQREIPIWITAAGNPKTFAGAGEIGANLLTHMYNQSVDELAEKIRIYRDARARSGYDPESGQVSVMLHTFIGKDQETVRAQLQGPFTEYLKSASYLVNAIAYSRGQKVDIKTLSEQDLNDYLLFVFDRLVSTQRVLFGTPESCQELVNQLKAAGVNEIACQMDFGVDSKLVLESMPYLNQLKELTSETSNEVDYPAPLATESFSSSHQANGHASTVQEVATQKTYIQEQQGQPTEQNDRLESIQKRCREQVSLPGFYQTLSERGIQLAASFQGIEELWRRDGEALGRIKLPAALAQEADLYQIHPTLLDACFQVLIAALPQKTSHTEEALYLPTGMHSFQQYSHPRQQVWS
;
A
#
# COMPACT_ATOMS: atom_id res chain seq x y z
N MET A 1 -31.13 -14.12 -21.15
CA MET A 1 -30.72 -13.90 -19.74
C MET A 1 -29.30 -13.38 -19.75
N ALA A 2 -28.97 -12.36 -18.97
CA ALA A 2 -27.56 -11.95 -18.81
C ALA A 2 -26.83 -12.97 -17.92
N PRO A 3 -25.54 -13.26 -18.16
CA PRO A 3 -24.73 -14.01 -17.21
C PRO A 3 -24.46 -13.11 -15.99
N THR A 4 -25.30 -13.22 -14.96
CA THR A 4 -25.01 -12.60 -13.68
C THR A 4 -23.71 -13.19 -13.14
N THR A 5 -22.68 -12.36 -13.00
CA THR A 5 -21.48 -12.63 -12.22
C THR A 5 -21.88 -12.79 -10.76
N LYS A 6 -22.34 -14.00 -10.40
CA LYS A 6 -22.67 -14.37 -9.03
C LYS A 6 -21.43 -14.13 -8.17
N HIS A 7 -21.44 -13.11 -7.33
CA HIS A 7 -20.49 -12.97 -6.24
C HIS A 7 -20.62 -14.22 -5.36
N ARG A 8 -19.68 -15.15 -5.53
CA ARG A 8 -19.50 -16.29 -4.63
C ARG A 8 -18.75 -15.78 -3.40
N SER A 9 -19.50 -15.24 -2.45
CA SER A 9 -19.03 -15.08 -1.07
C SER A 9 -18.45 -16.41 -0.61
N GLY A 10 -17.14 -16.44 -0.34
CA GLY A 10 -16.40 -17.66 0.00
C GLY A 10 -15.26 -18.05 -0.96
N ARG A 11 -15.05 -17.37 -2.11
CA ARG A 11 -13.81 -17.55 -2.88
C ARG A 11 -12.59 -16.86 -2.22
N GLY A 12 -11.42 -17.45 -2.38
CA GLY A 12 -10.13 -16.86 -2.00
C GLY A 12 -9.76 -15.61 -2.81
N ILE A 13 -8.65 -14.99 -2.44
CA ILE A 13 -8.08 -13.82 -3.14
C ILE A 13 -7.63 -14.22 -4.55
N ALA A 14 -7.96 -13.39 -5.54
CA ALA A 14 -7.63 -13.66 -6.93
C ALA A 14 -6.17 -13.33 -7.25
N PHE A 15 -5.63 -13.95 -8.30
CA PHE A 15 -4.28 -13.70 -8.81
C PHE A 15 -4.33 -13.38 -10.30
N GLY A 16 -3.74 -12.25 -10.68
CA GLY A 16 -3.52 -11.84 -12.07
C GLY A 16 -2.07 -11.42 -12.31
N LEU A 17 -1.71 -11.14 -13.56
CA LEU A 17 -0.40 -10.63 -13.95
C LEU A 17 -0.47 -9.12 -14.22
N ILE A 18 0.58 -8.36 -13.89
CA ILE A 18 0.72 -6.96 -14.31
C ILE A 18 2.10 -6.69 -14.89
N PHE A 19 2.13 -5.86 -15.92
CA PHE A 19 3.35 -5.52 -16.65
C PHE A 19 3.71 -4.04 -16.45
N PHE A 20 5.00 -3.72 -16.57
CA PHE A 20 5.55 -2.39 -16.33
C PHE A 20 6.82 -2.13 -17.14
N SER A 21 7.64 -3.18 -17.32
CA SER A 21 8.97 -3.26 -17.95
C SER A 21 10.01 -2.27 -17.39
N SER A 22 11.14 -2.81 -16.92
CA SER A 22 12.20 -2.02 -16.26
C SER A 22 13.39 -1.67 -17.15
N SER A 23 13.56 -2.30 -18.32
CA SER A 23 14.79 -2.14 -19.10
C SER A 23 14.65 -2.50 -20.59
N GLU A 24 15.69 -2.14 -21.35
CA GLU A 24 15.86 -2.37 -22.78
C GLU A 24 16.55 -3.72 -23.08
N ALA A 25 16.45 -4.70 -22.15
CA ALA A 25 17.23 -5.96 -22.12
C ALA A 25 17.25 -6.71 -23.49
N PRO A 26 18.37 -6.69 -24.24
CA PRO A 26 18.33 -6.90 -25.69
C PRO A 26 18.64 -8.35 -26.12
N PHE A 27 17.95 -9.34 -25.56
CA PHE A 27 18.23 -10.77 -25.84
C PHE A 27 16.99 -11.59 -26.24
N GLY A 28 16.41 -11.23 -27.39
CA GLY A 28 15.40 -12.02 -28.11
C GLY A 28 14.81 -11.25 -29.28
N ASP A 29 14.55 -11.95 -30.41
CA ASP A 29 13.90 -11.35 -31.58
C ASP A 29 12.44 -10.98 -31.32
N ASP A 30 11.76 -11.72 -30.44
CA ASP A 30 10.39 -11.46 -30.00
C ASP A 30 10.37 -10.68 -28.67
N LYS A 31 10.04 -9.40 -28.78
CA LYS A 31 9.93 -8.41 -27.70
C LYS A 31 8.69 -8.56 -26.83
N TYR A 32 7.66 -9.30 -27.29
CA TYR A 32 6.39 -9.48 -26.58
C TYR A 32 6.20 -10.91 -26.04
N ARG A 33 7.10 -11.85 -26.39
CA ARG A 33 7.10 -13.24 -25.96
C ARG A 33 6.73 -13.44 -24.49
N LEU A 34 7.37 -12.70 -23.58
CA LEU A 34 7.13 -12.84 -22.15
C LEU A 34 5.67 -12.57 -21.80
N VAL A 35 5.12 -11.45 -22.29
CA VAL A 35 3.73 -11.04 -22.05
C VAL A 35 2.77 -12.05 -22.65
N ILE A 36 2.99 -12.45 -23.90
CA ILE A 36 2.09 -13.36 -24.64
C ILE A 36 2.06 -14.74 -23.99
N GLU A 37 3.22 -15.35 -23.73
CA GLU A 37 3.29 -16.73 -23.23
C GLU A 37 2.91 -16.85 -21.75
N SER A 38 3.25 -15.86 -20.91
CA SER A 38 2.76 -15.82 -19.52
C SER A 38 1.26 -15.56 -19.45
N THR A 39 0.70 -14.74 -20.34
CA THR A 39 -0.75 -14.54 -20.45
C THR A 39 -1.47 -15.82 -20.90
N LYS A 40 -0.90 -16.59 -21.84
CA LYS A 40 -1.43 -17.91 -22.23
C LYS A 40 -1.41 -18.89 -21.07
N PHE A 41 -0.31 -18.95 -20.32
CA PHE A 41 -0.24 -19.78 -19.11
C PHE A 41 -1.32 -19.37 -18.11
N ALA A 42 -1.45 -18.06 -17.83
CA ALA A 42 -2.42 -17.51 -16.89
C ALA A 42 -3.88 -17.80 -17.29
N ASP A 43 -4.20 -17.70 -18.59
CA ASP A 43 -5.51 -18.05 -19.16
C ASP A 43 -5.84 -19.56 -19.04
N GLN A 44 -4.82 -20.43 -19.09
CA GLN A 44 -4.95 -21.88 -18.96
C GLN A 44 -5.01 -22.38 -17.51
N HIS A 45 -4.57 -21.57 -16.54
CA HIS A 45 -4.45 -21.95 -15.12
C HIS A 45 -5.35 -21.11 -14.20
N ASP A 46 -6.50 -20.62 -14.67
CA ASP A 46 -7.48 -19.86 -13.88
C ASP A 46 -6.87 -18.69 -13.07
N PHE A 47 -6.05 -17.86 -13.72
CA PHE A 47 -5.71 -16.52 -13.23
C PHE A 47 -6.82 -15.53 -13.63
N SER A 48 -7.08 -14.53 -12.78
CA SER A 48 -8.21 -13.60 -12.96
C SER A 48 -7.99 -12.59 -14.08
N SER A 49 -6.77 -12.06 -14.24
CA SER A 49 -6.53 -10.94 -15.14
C SER A 49 -5.10 -10.81 -15.65
N VAL A 50 -4.93 -10.13 -16.78
CA VAL A 50 -3.68 -9.54 -17.25
C VAL A 50 -3.85 -8.02 -17.36
N TRP A 51 -2.96 -7.28 -16.70
CA TRP A 51 -2.92 -5.82 -16.68
C TRP A 51 -1.76 -5.30 -17.53
N ILE A 52 -2.07 -4.58 -18.62
CA ILE A 52 -1.08 -3.91 -19.46
C ILE A 52 -1.05 -2.41 -19.11
N PRO A 53 0.14 -1.79 -18.94
CA PRO A 53 0.26 -0.38 -18.55
C PRO A 53 0.20 0.54 -19.78
N GLU A 54 0.40 1.84 -19.56
CA GLU A 54 0.63 2.83 -20.61
C GLU A 54 1.89 3.64 -20.27
N ARG A 55 2.81 3.76 -21.24
CA ARG A 55 4.14 4.38 -21.07
C ARG A 55 4.65 5.00 -22.37
N HIS A 56 5.19 6.21 -22.27
CA HIS A 56 5.63 7.00 -23.42
C HIS A 56 7.06 7.50 -23.26
N PHE A 57 7.81 7.55 -24.37
CA PHE A 57 9.08 8.28 -24.55
C PHE A 57 10.24 7.99 -23.56
N THR A 58 10.12 6.98 -22.70
CA THR A 58 11.15 6.56 -21.71
C THR A 58 11.70 5.17 -22.03
N LYS A 59 12.97 4.90 -21.66
CA LYS A 59 13.57 3.55 -21.77
C LYS A 59 12.98 2.55 -20.78
N ASP A 60 12.41 3.00 -19.68
CA ASP A 60 11.68 2.15 -18.75
C ASP A 60 10.22 2.05 -19.19
N GLY A 61 9.76 0.87 -19.59
CA GLY A 61 8.36 0.61 -19.95
C GLY A 61 7.98 0.79 -21.42
N TRP A 62 8.96 1.05 -22.30
CA TRP A 62 8.80 1.36 -23.73
C TRP A 62 7.96 0.37 -24.57
N LEU A 63 7.75 -0.86 -24.09
CA LEU A 63 6.91 -1.88 -24.75
C LEU A 63 5.41 -1.55 -24.76
N TYR A 64 4.96 -0.57 -23.97
CA TYR A 64 3.54 -0.41 -23.65
C TYR A 64 2.96 0.99 -23.97
N PRO A 65 3.03 1.49 -25.22
CA PRO A 65 2.55 2.83 -25.59
C PRO A 65 1.01 2.94 -25.71
N ASN A 66 0.29 1.82 -25.90
CA ASN A 66 -1.17 1.80 -25.84
C ASN A 66 -1.64 0.41 -25.33
N PRO A 67 -2.29 0.32 -24.15
CA PRO A 67 -2.74 -0.96 -23.60
C PRO A 67 -3.87 -1.61 -24.42
N ALA A 68 -4.74 -0.85 -25.09
CA ALA A 68 -5.82 -1.40 -25.90
C ALA A 68 -5.30 -2.16 -27.13
N ILE A 69 -4.21 -1.68 -27.75
CA ILE A 69 -3.59 -2.36 -28.91
C ILE A 69 -3.02 -3.72 -28.50
N LEU A 70 -2.29 -3.80 -27.39
CA LEU A 70 -1.73 -5.07 -26.92
C LEU A 70 -2.83 -6.01 -26.40
N GLN A 71 -3.84 -5.49 -25.70
CA GLN A 71 -5.00 -6.30 -25.28
C GLN A 71 -5.84 -6.79 -26.47
N ALA A 72 -5.91 -6.07 -27.60
CA ALA A 72 -6.55 -6.56 -28.83
C ALA A 72 -5.87 -7.80 -29.40
N ALA A 73 -4.53 -7.90 -29.29
CA ALA A 73 -3.78 -9.09 -29.65
C ALA A 73 -4.00 -10.23 -28.64
N LEU A 74 -3.82 -9.95 -27.34
CA LEU A 74 -4.04 -10.93 -26.27
C LEU A 74 -5.47 -11.48 -26.25
N ALA A 75 -6.48 -10.70 -26.67
CA ALA A 75 -7.86 -11.13 -26.83
C ALA A 75 -8.04 -12.32 -27.79
N ARG A 76 -7.13 -12.52 -28.75
CA ARG A 76 -7.19 -13.63 -29.73
C ARG A 76 -6.38 -14.84 -29.27
N GLU A 77 -5.30 -14.62 -28.52
CA GLU A 77 -4.48 -15.66 -27.90
C GLU A 77 -5.16 -16.34 -26.68
N THR A 78 -6.14 -15.69 -26.06
CA THR A 78 -6.77 -16.11 -24.78
C THR A 78 -8.27 -16.44 -24.90
N ARG A 79 -8.86 -17.02 -23.85
CA ARG A 79 -10.28 -17.46 -23.82
C ARG A 79 -11.08 -16.94 -22.64
N GLN A 80 -10.50 -16.80 -21.45
CA GLN A 80 -11.24 -16.50 -20.21
C GLN A 80 -10.63 -15.41 -19.31
N ILE A 81 -9.30 -15.23 -19.30
CA ILE A 81 -8.61 -14.22 -18.48
C ILE A 81 -9.12 -12.81 -18.78
N GLN A 82 -9.26 -11.97 -17.75
CA GLN A 82 -9.74 -10.60 -17.94
C GLN A 82 -8.63 -9.69 -18.49
N LEU A 83 -8.96 -8.89 -19.50
CA LEU A 83 -8.00 -8.10 -20.28
C LEU A 83 -8.06 -6.64 -19.81
N ARG A 84 -7.11 -6.22 -18.98
CA ARG A 84 -7.20 -4.95 -18.26
C ARG A 84 -6.10 -3.95 -18.60
N ALA A 85 -6.42 -2.66 -18.49
CA ALA A 85 -5.43 -1.60 -18.45
C ALA A 85 -5.02 -1.27 -17.00
N GLY A 86 -3.73 -1.26 -16.72
CA GLY A 86 -3.13 -0.83 -15.44
C GLY A 86 -2.03 0.20 -15.70
N SER A 87 -2.29 1.33 -16.37
CA SER A 87 -3.58 2.04 -16.50
C SER A 87 -3.66 2.76 -17.84
N VAL A 88 -4.86 3.14 -18.30
CA VAL A 88 -5.01 4.21 -19.30
C VAL A 88 -4.79 5.56 -18.62
N VAL A 89 -3.86 6.36 -19.12
CA VAL A 89 -3.57 7.71 -18.62
C VAL A 89 -4.51 8.71 -19.30
N LEU A 90 -5.79 8.68 -18.91
CA LEU A 90 -6.89 9.29 -19.67
C LEU A 90 -6.69 10.76 -20.13
N PRO A 91 -5.99 11.65 -19.39
CA PRO A 91 -5.66 13.00 -19.87
C PRO A 91 -4.73 13.06 -21.08
N LEU A 92 -4.10 11.96 -21.48
CA LEU A 92 -3.32 11.80 -22.71
C LEU A 92 -4.16 11.32 -23.91
N HIS A 93 -5.48 11.18 -23.74
CA HIS A 93 -6.37 10.62 -24.75
C HIS A 93 -7.62 11.47 -24.97
N ASN A 94 -8.20 11.33 -26.16
CA ASN A 94 -9.58 11.73 -26.39
C ASN A 94 -10.51 10.63 -25.82
N PRO A 95 -11.39 10.91 -24.83
CA PRO A 95 -12.26 9.90 -24.22
C PRO A 95 -13.23 9.23 -25.20
N LEU A 96 -13.52 9.87 -26.34
CA LEU A 96 -14.31 9.27 -27.42
C LEU A 96 -13.60 8.04 -28.00
N ARG A 97 -12.30 8.18 -28.30
CA ARG A 97 -11.45 7.10 -28.80
C ARG A 97 -11.28 5.99 -27.77
N VAL A 98 -11.13 6.34 -26.50
CA VAL A 98 -11.03 5.35 -25.42
C VAL A 98 -12.29 4.48 -25.36
N ALA A 99 -13.49 5.05 -25.56
CA ALA A 99 -14.71 4.27 -25.64
C ALA A 99 -14.74 3.35 -26.88
N GLU A 100 -14.36 3.83 -28.07
CA GLU A 100 -14.30 3.03 -29.31
C GLU A 100 -13.26 1.91 -29.26
N GLU A 101 -12.02 2.23 -28.86
CA GLU A 101 -10.90 1.29 -28.79
C GLU A 101 -11.19 0.16 -27.79
N TRP A 102 -11.70 0.48 -26.60
CA TRP A 102 -12.03 -0.54 -25.60
C TRP A 102 -13.32 -1.31 -25.92
N ALA A 103 -14.32 -0.71 -26.58
CA ALA A 103 -15.50 -1.45 -27.06
C ALA A 103 -15.12 -2.43 -28.20
N MET A 104 -14.14 -2.09 -29.03
CA MET A 104 -13.55 -3.03 -30.00
C MET A 104 -12.84 -4.20 -29.30
N VAL A 105 -12.01 -3.96 -28.27
CA VAL A 105 -11.37 -5.05 -27.50
C VAL A 105 -12.41 -5.90 -26.75
N ASP A 106 -13.49 -5.30 -26.24
CA ASP A 106 -14.60 -6.02 -25.61
C ASP A 106 -15.28 -6.98 -26.59
N ASN A 107 -15.51 -6.55 -27.83
CA ASN A 107 -16.02 -7.41 -28.91
C ASN A 107 -15.01 -8.50 -29.30
N LEU A 108 -13.72 -8.16 -29.50
CA LEU A 108 -12.67 -9.11 -29.88
C LEU A 108 -12.41 -10.19 -28.83
N SER A 109 -12.65 -9.87 -27.55
CA SER A 109 -12.44 -10.74 -26.39
C SER A 109 -13.68 -11.48 -25.92
N ASN A 110 -14.87 -11.14 -26.43
CA ASN A 110 -16.18 -11.60 -25.96
C ASN A 110 -16.46 -11.21 -24.48
N GLY A 111 -16.41 -9.91 -24.19
CA GLY A 111 -16.91 -9.35 -22.92
C GLY A 111 -15.93 -9.41 -21.74
N ARG A 112 -14.61 -9.38 -21.98
CA ARG A 112 -13.58 -9.63 -20.94
C ARG A 112 -12.75 -8.41 -20.51
N VAL A 113 -13.10 -7.20 -20.94
CA VAL A 113 -12.23 -6.02 -20.66
C VAL A 113 -12.54 -5.32 -19.34
N GLY A 114 -11.52 -4.64 -18.80
CA GLY A 114 -11.67 -3.64 -17.75
C GLY A 114 -10.58 -2.57 -17.87
N VAL A 115 -10.81 -1.37 -17.32
CA VAL A 115 -9.86 -0.25 -17.48
C VAL A 115 -9.62 0.41 -16.13
N SER A 116 -8.38 0.38 -15.64
CA SER A 116 -7.95 1.34 -14.63
C SER A 116 -7.59 2.65 -15.30
N PHE A 117 -8.10 3.76 -14.75
CA PHE A 117 -7.74 5.10 -15.17
C PHE A 117 -6.76 5.74 -14.20
N ALA A 118 -5.78 6.45 -14.76
CA ALA A 118 -4.82 7.28 -14.04
C ALA A 118 -4.82 8.71 -14.60
N SER A 119 -4.52 9.69 -13.74
CA SER A 119 -4.44 11.11 -14.12
C SER A 119 -3.09 11.49 -14.72
N GLY A 120 -2.08 10.62 -14.66
CA GLY A 120 -0.71 10.93 -15.08
C GLY A 120 0.04 11.80 -14.06
N TRP A 121 1.37 11.74 -14.12
CA TRP A 121 2.24 12.45 -13.18
C TRP A 121 3.54 12.98 -13.79
N HIS A 122 4.03 12.35 -14.86
CA HIS A 122 5.28 12.72 -15.50
C HIS A 122 5.02 13.75 -16.63
N PRO A 123 5.64 14.95 -16.60
CA PRO A 123 5.30 16.02 -17.56
C PRO A 123 5.56 15.69 -19.02
N ASN A 124 6.58 14.87 -19.32
CA ASN A 124 6.98 14.60 -20.70
C ASN A 124 5.97 13.72 -21.45
N ASP A 125 5.18 12.91 -20.73
CA ASP A 125 4.12 12.08 -21.31
C ASP A 125 3.01 12.97 -21.91
N PHE A 126 2.80 14.15 -21.31
CA PHE A 126 1.89 15.19 -21.79
C PHE A 126 2.41 15.92 -23.03
N ALA A 127 3.52 15.51 -23.65
CA ALA A 127 3.86 15.94 -25.01
C ALA A 127 2.76 15.60 -26.04
N LEU A 128 1.87 14.65 -25.72
CA LEU A 128 0.65 14.34 -26.49
C LEU A 128 -0.45 15.42 -26.37
N PHE A 129 -0.63 15.98 -25.17
CA PHE A 129 -1.66 16.99 -24.84
C PHE A 129 -1.17 17.94 -23.71
N PRO A 130 -0.26 18.88 -23.99
CA PRO A 130 0.41 19.67 -22.96
C PRO A 130 -0.53 20.49 -22.07
N GLU A 131 -1.63 20.99 -22.67
CA GLU A 131 -2.67 21.78 -22.02
C GLU A 131 -3.41 21.02 -20.91
N ASN A 132 -3.38 19.68 -20.94
CA ASN A 132 -4.09 18.85 -19.97
C ASN A 132 -3.33 18.68 -18.64
N TYR A 133 -2.04 19.02 -18.56
CA TYR A 133 -1.20 18.66 -17.41
C TYR A 133 -1.65 19.30 -16.08
N GLU A 134 -2.04 20.58 -16.08
CA GLU A 134 -2.43 21.27 -14.85
C GLU A 134 -3.72 20.71 -14.24
N GLN A 135 -4.75 20.50 -15.08
CA GLN A 135 -6.09 20.02 -14.68
C GLN A 135 -6.27 18.50 -14.87
N ARG A 136 -5.17 17.74 -14.90
CA ARG A 136 -5.18 16.32 -15.31
C ARG A 136 -6.08 15.42 -14.45
N SER A 137 -6.29 15.76 -13.17
CA SER A 137 -7.22 15.05 -12.29
C SER A 137 -8.68 15.29 -12.70
N GLU A 138 -9.04 16.56 -12.88
CA GLU A 138 -10.37 17.04 -13.27
C GLU A 138 -10.72 16.62 -14.71
N ILE A 139 -9.73 16.50 -15.58
CA ILE A 139 -9.85 15.98 -16.94
C ILE A 139 -10.09 14.47 -16.92
N MET A 140 -9.36 13.70 -16.09
CA MET A 140 -9.58 12.27 -15.92
C MET A 140 -11.03 11.98 -15.49
N TYR A 141 -11.52 12.60 -14.42
CA TYR A 141 -12.89 12.33 -13.94
C TYR A 141 -13.99 12.77 -14.94
N ARG A 142 -13.81 13.88 -15.67
CA ARG A 142 -14.72 14.28 -16.75
C ARG A 142 -14.67 13.31 -17.95
N GLY A 143 -13.49 12.80 -18.28
CA GLY A 143 -13.29 11.78 -19.30
C GLY A 143 -13.98 10.46 -18.94
N ILE A 144 -13.88 10.02 -17.68
CA ILE A 144 -14.53 8.80 -17.17
C ILE A 144 -16.05 8.84 -17.37
N GLU A 145 -16.70 9.96 -17.04
CA GLU A 145 -18.14 10.11 -17.25
C GLU A 145 -18.52 10.19 -18.73
N THR A 146 -17.61 10.66 -19.60
CA THR A 146 -17.81 10.62 -21.05
C THR A 146 -17.75 9.19 -21.58
N VAL A 147 -16.73 8.42 -21.18
CA VAL A 147 -16.57 6.99 -21.53
C VAL A 147 -17.76 6.18 -21.02
N ARG A 148 -18.19 6.37 -19.77
CA ARG A 148 -19.34 5.66 -19.16
C ARG A 148 -20.64 5.83 -19.94
N LYS A 149 -20.95 7.07 -20.37
CA LYS A 149 -22.14 7.36 -21.19
C LYS A 149 -22.10 6.66 -22.53
N LEU A 150 -21.00 6.86 -23.25
CA LEU A 150 -20.76 6.24 -24.56
C LEU A 150 -20.83 4.71 -24.51
N TRP A 151 -20.27 4.11 -23.45
CA TRP A 151 -20.29 2.66 -23.24
C TRP A 151 -21.70 2.09 -23.08
N ARG A 152 -22.59 2.82 -22.37
CA ARG A 152 -24.02 2.47 -22.26
C ARG A 152 -24.82 2.71 -23.56
N GLY A 153 -24.19 3.20 -24.63
CA GLY A 153 -24.86 3.60 -25.86
C GLY A 153 -25.63 4.92 -25.76
N GLU A 154 -25.44 5.68 -24.67
CA GLU A 154 -25.89 7.07 -24.60
C GLU A 154 -25.15 7.90 -25.65
N ALA A 155 -25.77 9.00 -26.08
CA ALA A 155 -25.11 9.95 -26.94
C ALA A 155 -24.47 11.10 -26.17
N VAL A 156 -23.40 11.65 -26.72
CA VAL A 156 -22.76 12.86 -26.23
C VAL A 156 -22.72 13.92 -27.33
N GLN A 157 -22.92 15.18 -26.95
CA GLN A 157 -22.80 16.33 -27.83
C GLN A 157 -21.35 16.81 -27.81
N VAL A 158 -20.72 16.92 -28.97
CA VAL A 158 -19.33 17.41 -29.12
C VAL A 158 -19.22 18.39 -30.28
N LYS A 159 -18.15 19.18 -30.28
CA LYS A 159 -17.86 20.13 -31.37
C LYS A 159 -17.17 19.41 -32.54
N GLY A 160 -17.78 19.46 -33.71
CA GLY A 160 -17.22 18.97 -34.98
C GLY A 160 -16.09 19.85 -35.52
N GLY A 161 -15.35 19.33 -36.51
CA GLY A 161 -14.24 20.05 -37.15
C GLY A 161 -14.67 21.27 -37.99
N ASP A 162 -15.95 21.34 -38.37
CA ASP A 162 -16.61 22.50 -38.97
C ASP A 162 -17.05 23.55 -37.92
N GLY A 163 -16.96 23.20 -36.64
CA GLY A 163 -17.34 24.03 -35.50
C GLY A 163 -18.78 23.84 -35.01
N ASN A 164 -19.61 23.03 -35.67
CA ASN A 164 -20.97 22.73 -35.26
C ASN A 164 -21.02 21.78 -34.06
N GLN A 165 -22.17 21.67 -33.39
CA GLN A 165 -22.42 20.60 -32.42
C GLN A 165 -22.93 19.35 -33.14
N VAL A 166 -22.40 18.19 -32.79
CA VAL A 166 -22.79 16.89 -33.34
C VAL A 166 -23.06 15.88 -32.21
N GLU A 167 -24.19 15.17 -32.33
CA GLU A 167 -24.51 14.02 -31.47
C GLU A 167 -23.74 12.79 -31.96
N ILE A 168 -22.94 12.16 -31.09
CA ILE A 168 -22.18 10.95 -31.39
C ILE A 168 -22.41 9.84 -30.38
N ARG A 169 -22.19 8.59 -30.82
CA ARG A 169 -22.28 7.34 -30.04
C ARG A 169 -21.12 6.43 -30.44
N THR A 170 -20.68 5.57 -29.53
CA THR A 170 -19.59 4.63 -29.79
C THR A 170 -20.03 3.47 -30.69
N TYR A 171 -19.17 3.14 -31.66
CA TYR A 171 -19.29 1.95 -32.50
C TYR A 171 -17.93 1.24 -32.57
N PRO A 172 -17.87 -0.11 -32.50
CA PRO A 172 -18.99 -1.03 -32.23
C PRO A 172 -19.56 -0.81 -30.83
N ALA A 173 -20.82 -1.18 -30.61
CA ALA A 173 -21.38 -1.22 -29.26
C ALA A 173 -20.68 -2.32 -28.45
N PRO A 174 -20.33 -2.10 -27.17
CA PRO A 174 -19.71 -3.12 -26.33
C PRO A 174 -20.70 -4.27 -26.01
N ILE A 175 -20.14 -5.41 -25.61
CA ILE A 175 -20.90 -6.59 -25.14
C ILE A 175 -21.26 -6.42 -23.66
N GLN A 176 -20.34 -5.87 -22.86
CA GLN A 176 -20.60 -5.51 -21.47
C GLN A 176 -21.46 -4.25 -21.38
N ARG A 177 -22.53 -4.28 -20.58
CA ARG A 177 -23.47 -3.15 -20.41
C ARG A 177 -22.83 -1.90 -19.79
N GLU A 178 -22.00 -2.10 -18.76
CA GLU A 178 -21.21 -1.06 -18.11
C GLU A 178 -19.74 -1.48 -18.23
N ILE A 179 -18.83 -0.51 -18.39
CA ILE A 179 -17.39 -0.77 -18.41
C ILE A 179 -16.88 -1.05 -16.98
N PRO A 180 -16.19 -2.17 -16.72
CA PRO A 180 -15.49 -2.40 -15.45
C PRO A 180 -14.34 -1.38 -15.27
N ILE A 181 -14.53 -0.40 -14.40
CA ILE A 181 -13.57 0.70 -14.16
C ILE A 181 -12.86 0.55 -12.82
N TRP A 182 -11.54 0.72 -12.82
CA TRP A 182 -10.70 0.94 -11.65
C TRP A 182 -10.16 2.38 -11.65
N ILE A 183 -9.78 2.90 -10.48
CA ILE A 183 -8.95 4.11 -10.33
C ILE A 183 -7.59 3.70 -9.76
N THR A 184 -6.52 4.20 -10.38
CA THR A 184 -5.15 3.92 -9.93
C THR A 184 -4.72 4.90 -8.83
N ALA A 185 -4.50 4.40 -7.61
CA ALA A 185 -4.25 5.18 -6.41
C ALA A 185 -2.85 4.93 -5.81
N ALA A 186 -1.96 5.91 -5.93
CA ALA A 186 -0.58 5.85 -5.43
C ALA A 186 -0.46 6.22 -3.93
N GLY A 187 -1.29 5.64 -3.07
CA GLY A 187 -1.24 5.81 -1.60
C GLY A 187 -1.92 7.05 -1.01
N ASN A 188 -2.29 8.07 -1.80
CA ASN A 188 -3.00 9.26 -1.33
C ASN A 188 -4.47 8.93 -0.94
N PRO A 189 -4.89 9.09 0.33
CA PRO A 189 -6.25 8.74 0.77
C PRO A 189 -7.38 9.44 0.00
N LYS A 190 -7.14 10.65 -0.54
CA LYS A 190 -8.14 11.35 -1.37
C LYS A 190 -8.46 10.60 -2.66
N THR A 191 -7.50 9.88 -3.23
CA THR A 191 -7.71 9.07 -4.45
C THR A 191 -8.49 7.79 -4.13
N PHE A 192 -8.26 7.18 -2.96
CA PHE A 192 -9.06 6.05 -2.47
C PHE A 192 -10.51 6.46 -2.22
N ALA A 193 -10.74 7.62 -1.58
CA ALA A 193 -12.08 8.18 -1.41
C ALA A 193 -12.76 8.47 -2.75
N GLY A 194 -12.11 9.20 -3.66
CA GLY A 194 -12.65 9.54 -4.98
C GLY A 194 -13.01 8.32 -5.84
N ALA A 195 -12.24 7.23 -5.75
CA ALA A 195 -12.56 5.96 -6.40
C ALA A 195 -13.89 5.36 -5.89
N GLY A 196 -14.10 5.40 -4.56
CA GLY A 196 -15.33 4.92 -3.94
C GLY A 196 -16.52 5.85 -4.21
N GLU A 197 -16.28 7.17 -4.22
CA GLU A 197 -17.30 8.20 -4.47
C GLU A 197 -17.96 8.07 -5.85
N ILE A 198 -17.21 7.64 -6.88
CA ILE A 198 -17.73 7.37 -8.23
C ILE A 198 -18.13 5.90 -8.46
N GLY A 199 -18.11 5.06 -7.42
CA GLY A 199 -18.48 3.64 -7.47
C GLY A 199 -17.49 2.74 -8.21
N ALA A 200 -16.29 3.23 -8.54
CA ALA A 200 -15.27 2.45 -9.24
C ALA A 200 -14.61 1.39 -8.35
N ASN A 201 -13.88 0.48 -8.99
CA ASN A 201 -12.90 -0.40 -8.36
C ASN A 201 -11.60 0.39 -8.08
N LEU A 202 -10.64 -0.23 -7.41
CA LEU A 202 -9.41 0.40 -6.91
C LEU A 202 -8.18 -0.41 -7.32
N LEU A 203 -7.24 0.20 -8.03
CA LEU A 203 -5.92 -0.38 -8.33
C LEU A 203 -4.86 0.36 -7.51
N THR A 204 -4.07 -0.35 -6.71
CA THR A 204 -2.98 0.22 -5.90
C THR A 204 -1.79 -0.74 -5.84
N HIS A 205 -0.81 -0.50 -4.97
CA HIS A 205 0.47 -1.22 -4.91
C HIS A 205 0.97 -1.37 -3.46
N MET A 206 1.91 -2.27 -3.19
CA MET A 206 2.51 -2.43 -1.84
C MET A 206 3.81 -1.66 -1.59
N TYR A 207 4.46 -1.08 -2.61
CA TYR A 207 5.86 -0.69 -2.49
C TYR A 207 6.19 0.44 -1.48
N ASN A 208 5.21 1.29 -1.13
CA ASN A 208 5.40 2.41 -0.20
C ASN A 208 4.39 2.43 0.97
N GLN A 209 3.77 1.29 1.30
CA GLN A 209 2.81 1.21 2.39
C GLN A 209 2.76 -0.15 3.08
N SER A 210 2.43 -0.20 4.38
CA SER A 210 2.14 -1.45 5.10
C SER A 210 0.80 -2.06 4.73
N VAL A 211 0.58 -3.31 5.12
CA VAL A 211 -0.73 -3.96 4.98
C VAL A 211 -1.78 -3.25 5.84
N ASP A 212 -1.41 -2.75 7.03
CA ASP A 212 -2.29 -1.97 7.90
C ASP A 212 -2.64 -0.61 7.28
N GLU A 213 -1.64 0.13 6.79
CA GLU A 213 -1.85 1.40 6.10
C GLU A 213 -2.69 1.22 4.82
N LEU A 214 -2.54 0.08 4.13
CA LEU A 214 -3.40 -0.31 3.01
C LEU A 214 -4.82 -0.62 3.48
N ALA A 215 -5.00 -1.38 4.58
CA ALA A 215 -6.31 -1.69 5.16
C ALA A 215 -7.07 -0.41 5.60
N GLU A 216 -6.38 0.56 6.18
CA GLU A 216 -6.96 1.87 6.52
C GLU A 216 -7.45 2.63 5.27
N LYS A 217 -6.65 2.62 4.19
CA LYS A 217 -7.01 3.28 2.93
C LYS A 217 -8.11 2.52 2.18
N ILE A 218 -8.14 1.19 2.26
CA ILE A 218 -9.25 0.35 1.78
C ILE A 218 -10.53 0.70 2.55
N ARG A 219 -10.47 0.85 3.88
CA ARG A 219 -11.63 1.30 4.66
C ARG A 219 -12.12 2.68 4.20
N ILE A 220 -11.22 3.65 3.95
CA ILE A 220 -11.60 4.96 3.39
C ILE A 220 -12.32 4.83 2.04
N TYR A 221 -11.88 3.90 1.18
CA TYR A 221 -12.55 3.56 -0.09
C TYR A 221 -13.95 2.92 0.13
N ARG A 222 -14.08 1.95 1.04
CA ARG A 222 -15.36 1.29 1.38
C ARG A 222 -16.35 2.30 2.00
N ASP A 223 -15.88 3.14 2.93
CA ASP A 223 -16.63 4.23 3.57
C ASP A 223 -17.08 5.30 2.56
N ALA A 224 -16.31 5.51 1.49
CA ALA A 224 -16.70 6.39 0.38
C ALA A 224 -17.78 5.77 -0.50
N ARG A 225 -17.67 4.48 -0.87
CA ARG A 225 -18.72 3.75 -1.61
C ARG A 225 -20.06 3.82 -0.88
N ALA A 226 -20.06 3.51 0.43
CA ALA A 226 -21.25 3.56 1.28
C ALA A 226 -21.97 4.93 1.21
N ARG A 227 -21.21 6.02 1.37
CA ARG A 227 -21.74 7.39 1.39
C ARG A 227 -22.26 7.86 0.03
N SER A 228 -21.73 7.34 -1.07
CA SER A 228 -22.24 7.56 -2.43
C SER A 228 -23.35 6.58 -2.85
N GLY A 229 -23.83 5.71 -1.96
CA GLY A 229 -24.94 4.78 -2.26
C GLY A 229 -24.55 3.54 -3.07
N TYR A 230 -23.26 3.24 -3.17
CA TYR A 230 -22.77 1.97 -3.73
C TYR A 230 -22.60 0.93 -2.62
N ASP A 231 -22.86 -0.34 -2.93
CA ASP A 231 -22.47 -1.46 -2.06
C ASP A 231 -20.95 -1.39 -1.80
N PRO A 232 -20.50 -1.28 -0.53
CA PRO A 232 -19.09 -1.26 -0.19
C PRO A 232 -18.35 -2.52 -0.66
N GLU A 233 -18.96 -3.70 -0.53
CA GLU A 233 -18.30 -4.99 -0.77
C GLU A 233 -18.26 -5.38 -2.25
N SER A 234 -19.15 -4.83 -3.08
CA SER A 234 -19.11 -5.04 -4.53
C SER A 234 -17.91 -4.38 -5.23
N GLY A 235 -17.14 -3.53 -4.53
CA GLY A 235 -15.93 -2.92 -5.06
C GLY A 235 -14.76 -3.91 -5.12
N GLN A 236 -14.01 -3.94 -6.21
CA GLN A 236 -12.79 -4.76 -6.30
C GLN A 236 -11.55 -3.93 -5.97
N VAL A 237 -10.76 -4.42 -5.00
CA VAL A 237 -9.44 -3.90 -4.67
C VAL A 237 -8.38 -4.82 -5.27
N SER A 238 -7.63 -4.30 -6.24
CA SER A 238 -6.52 -4.98 -6.91
C SER A 238 -5.20 -4.35 -6.48
N VAL A 239 -4.22 -5.17 -6.06
CA VAL A 239 -2.94 -4.70 -5.50
C VAL A 239 -1.76 -5.25 -6.28
N MET A 240 -0.97 -4.35 -6.86
CA MET A 240 0.30 -4.69 -7.50
C MET A 240 1.37 -5.06 -6.47
N LEU A 241 2.03 -6.19 -6.72
CA LEU A 241 3.17 -6.71 -5.97
C LEU A 241 4.26 -7.18 -6.93
N HIS A 242 5.49 -6.71 -6.75
CA HIS A 242 6.65 -7.36 -7.37
C HIS A 242 6.70 -8.81 -6.87
N THR A 243 6.66 -9.77 -7.79
CA THR A 243 6.43 -11.18 -7.50
C THR A 243 7.46 -12.04 -8.23
N PHE A 244 7.98 -13.06 -7.55
CA PHE A 244 8.75 -14.14 -8.15
C PHE A 244 8.80 -15.31 -7.17
N ILE A 245 8.18 -16.42 -7.55
CA ILE A 245 8.05 -17.62 -6.71
C ILE A 245 8.93 -18.73 -7.28
N GLY A 246 9.65 -19.46 -6.43
CA GLY A 246 10.53 -20.54 -6.88
C GLY A 246 10.59 -21.71 -5.90
N LYS A 247 11.38 -22.73 -6.27
CA LYS A 247 11.51 -24.00 -5.53
C LYS A 247 12.06 -23.87 -4.10
N ASP A 248 12.91 -22.85 -3.86
CA ASP A 248 13.59 -22.60 -2.59
C ASP A 248 14.00 -21.13 -2.47
N GLN A 249 14.20 -20.65 -1.25
CA GLN A 249 14.44 -19.23 -0.95
C GLN A 249 15.84 -18.74 -1.35
N GLU A 250 16.85 -19.61 -1.39
CA GLU A 250 18.24 -19.26 -1.74
C GLU A 250 18.37 -19.05 -3.25
N THR A 251 17.84 -19.98 -4.06
CA THR A 251 17.72 -19.85 -5.51
C THR A 251 16.95 -18.59 -5.90
N VAL A 252 15.81 -18.32 -5.25
CA VAL A 252 15.01 -17.11 -5.51
C VAL A 252 15.81 -15.84 -5.17
N ARG A 253 16.47 -15.80 -4.01
CA ARG A 253 17.33 -14.66 -3.63
C ARG A 253 18.43 -14.42 -4.68
N ALA A 254 19.17 -15.46 -5.04
CA ALA A 254 20.27 -15.37 -6.00
C ALA A 254 19.82 -14.93 -7.40
N GLN A 255 18.65 -15.38 -7.87
CA GLN A 255 18.07 -14.98 -9.15
C GLN A 255 17.57 -13.53 -9.18
N LEU A 256 17.11 -12.99 -8.03
CA LEU A 256 16.54 -11.65 -7.93
C LEU A 256 17.55 -10.56 -7.57
N GLN A 257 18.61 -10.88 -6.82
CA GLN A 257 19.49 -9.90 -6.21
C GLN A 257 20.10 -8.93 -7.23
N GLY A 258 20.52 -9.41 -8.40
CA GLY A 258 20.98 -8.56 -9.51
C GLY A 258 19.84 -7.78 -10.18
N PRO A 259 18.88 -8.45 -10.85
CA PRO A 259 17.82 -7.79 -11.61
C PRO A 259 16.99 -6.79 -10.81
N PHE A 260 16.64 -7.09 -9.56
CA PHE A 260 15.85 -6.17 -8.74
C PHE A 260 16.68 -4.97 -8.24
N THR A 261 17.97 -5.14 -8.00
CA THR A 261 18.89 -4.03 -7.67
C THR A 261 19.02 -3.06 -8.84
N GLU A 262 19.14 -3.55 -10.08
CA GLU A 262 19.15 -2.69 -11.27
C GLU A 262 17.79 -2.01 -11.51
N TYR A 263 16.68 -2.71 -11.29
CA TYR A 263 15.35 -2.09 -11.32
C TYR A 263 15.18 -0.98 -10.30
N LEU A 264 15.67 -1.16 -9.06
CA LEU A 264 15.64 -0.11 -8.05
C LEU A 264 16.46 1.14 -8.47
N LYS A 265 17.53 0.98 -9.27
CA LYS A 265 18.30 2.14 -9.80
C LYS A 265 17.47 3.02 -10.73
N SER A 266 16.71 2.44 -11.68
CA SER A 266 15.84 3.23 -12.57
C SER A 266 14.55 3.68 -11.88
N ALA A 267 13.96 2.82 -11.05
CA ALA A 267 12.75 3.10 -10.28
C ALA A 267 12.99 3.98 -9.04
N SER A 268 13.54 5.18 -9.26
CA SER A 268 13.88 6.17 -8.22
C SER A 268 12.75 6.50 -7.24
N TYR A 269 11.49 6.31 -7.60
CA TYR A 269 10.33 6.46 -6.72
C TYR A 269 10.27 5.38 -5.61
N LEU A 270 10.77 4.17 -5.86
CA LEU A 270 10.90 3.09 -4.87
C LEU A 270 11.96 3.45 -3.82
N VAL A 271 13.13 3.89 -4.28
CA VAL A 271 14.28 4.20 -3.40
C VAL A 271 13.99 5.41 -2.51
N ASN A 272 13.28 6.42 -3.04
CA ASN A 272 12.82 7.58 -2.26
C ASN A 272 11.77 7.22 -1.19
N ALA A 273 10.94 6.20 -1.40
CA ALA A 273 9.94 5.78 -0.42
C ALA A 273 10.58 5.23 0.88
N ILE A 274 11.69 4.50 0.76
CA ILE A 274 12.40 3.93 1.92
C ILE A 274 13.32 4.95 2.59
N ALA A 275 13.91 5.89 1.84
CA ALA A 275 14.60 7.05 2.41
C ALA A 275 13.69 7.85 3.36
N TYR A 276 12.42 8.04 2.97
CA TYR A 276 11.41 8.68 3.82
C TYR A 276 11.19 7.96 5.16
N SER A 277 11.23 6.62 5.20
CA SER A 277 11.07 5.84 6.44
C SER A 277 12.22 5.99 7.45
N ARG A 278 13.31 6.69 7.08
CA ARG A 278 14.43 7.05 7.96
C ARG A 278 14.52 8.54 8.28
N GLY A 279 13.61 9.38 7.74
CA GLY A 279 13.69 10.84 7.86
C GLY A 279 14.90 11.49 7.17
N GLN A 280 15.70 10.72 6.43
CA GLN A 280 16.92 11.20 5.77
C GLN A 280 16.74 11.18 4.24
N LYS A 281 16.92 12.33 3.60
CA LYS A 281 17.03 12.43 2.15
C LYS A 281 18.41 11.95 1.71
N VAL A 282 18.54 10.67 1.39
CA VAL A 282 19.72 10.13 0.70
C VAL A 282 19.67 10.58 -0.76
N ASP A 283 20.56 11.49 -1.18
CA ASP A 283 20.73 11.76 -2.61
C ASP A 283 21.56 10.64 -3.23
N ILE A 284 20.84 9.72 -3.88
CA ILE A 284 21.33 8.55 -4.61
C ILE A 284 22.44 8.95 -5.60
N LYS A 285 22.40 10.18 -6.13
CA LYS A 285 23.37 10.71 -7.12
C LYS A 285 24.72 11.11 -6.51
N THR A 286 24.84 11.17 -5.19
CA THR A 286 26.08 11.53 -4.48
C THR A 286 26.82 10.33 -3.87
N LEU A 287 26.24 9.13 -3.97
CA LEU A 287 26.86 7.88 -3.53
C LEU A 287 27.94 7.42 -4.52
N SER A 288 28.96 6.69 -4.05
CA SER A 288 29.81 5.92 -4.97
C SER A 288 29.04 4.72 -5.54
N GLU A 289 29.55 4.10 -6.61
CA GLU A 289 28.92 2.88 -7.17
C GLU A 289 28.83 1.76 -6.13
N GLN A 290 29.78 1.67 -5.20
CA GLN A 290 29.77 0.68 -4.13
C GLN A 290 28.71 1.02 -3.07
N ASP A 291 28.72 2.24 -2.53
CA ASP A 291 27.72 2.69 -1.53
C ASP A 291 26.29 2.59 -2.09
N LEU A 292 26.12 2.86 -3.38
CA LEU A 292 24.87 2.72 -4.11
C LEU A 292 24.41 1.26 -4.15
N ASN A 293 25.29 0.33 -4.56
CA ASN A 293 24.97 -1.10 -4.60
C ASN A 293 24.63 -1.63 -3.19
N ASP A 294 25.43 -1.31 -2.17
CA ASP A 294 25.20 -1.75 -0.79
C ASP A 294 23.89 -1.18 -0.21
N TYR A 295 23.56 0.09 -0.51
CA TYR A 295 22.28 0.69 -0.13
C TYR A 295 21.07 0.04 -0.84
N LEU A 296 21.21 -0.33 -2.11
CA LEU A 296 20.14 -0.99 -2.86
C LEU A 296 19.92 -2.45 -2.42
N LEU A 297 20.97 -3.15 -2.04
CA LEU A 297 20.88 -4.47 -1.40
C LEU A 297 20.15 -4.38 -0.04
N PHE A 298 20.48 -3.38 0.77
CA PHE A 298 19.71 -3.08 1.99
C PHE A 298 18.23 -2.77 1.69
N VAL A 299 17.93 -2.03 0.61
CA VAL A 299 16.55 -1.75 0.17
C VAL A 299 15.82 -3.02 -0.26
N PHE A 300 16.45 -3.91 -1.03
CA PHE A 300 15.90 -5.22 -1.40
C PHE A 300 15.57 -6.06 -0.14
N ASP A 301 16.52 -6.17 0.79
CA ASP A 301 16.32 -6.91 2.04
C ASP A 301 15.24 -6.27 2.93
N ARG A 302 15.13 -4.94 2.94
CA ARG A 302 14.06 -4.24 3.66
C ARG A 302 12.69 -4.50 3.04
N LEU A 303 12.58 -4.54 1.71
CA LEU A 303 11.32 -4.83 1.00
C LEU A 303 10.84 -6.27 1.24
N VAL A 304 11.76 -7.24 1.22
CA VAL A 304 11.47 -8.65 1.54
C VAL A 304 11.07 -8.81 3.01
N SER A 305 11.94 -8.37 3.94
CA SER A 305 11.72 -8.55 5.39
C SER A 305 10.51 -7.79 5.95
N THR A 306 10.01 -6.76 5.26
CA THR A 306 8.78 -6.06 5.65
C THR A 306 7.55 -6.48 4.85
N GLN A 307 7.62 -7.55 4.06
CA GLN A 307 6.49 -8.09 3.28
C GLN A 307 5.89 -7.03 2.32
N ARG A 308 6.74 -6.31 1.59
CA ARG A 308 6.36 -5.32 0.54
C ARG A 308 6.42 -5.90 -0.88
N VAL A 309 6.95 -7.11 -1.02
CA VAL A 309 7.15 -7.88 -2.26
C VAL A 309 6.84 -9.36 -2.00
N LEU A 310 6.51 -10.10 -3.05
CA LEU A 310 6.07 -11.49 -3.00
C LEU A 310 7.18 -12.39 -3.57
N PHE A 311 8.31 -12.48 -2.84
CA PHE A 311 9.52 -13.22 -3.22
C PHE A 311 9.77 -14.38 -2.25
N GLY A 312 9.76 -15.62 -2.75
CA GLY A 312 10.03 -16.80 -1.93
C GLY A 312 9.56 -18.12 -2.56
N THR A 313 9.29 -19.12 -1.72
CA THR A 313 8.56 -20.35 -2.10
C THR A 313 7.05 -20.17 -1.96
N PRO A 314 6.22 -21.04 -2.57
CA PRO A 314 4.76 -20.99 -2.44
C PRO A 314 4.29 -21.00 -0.98
N GLU A 315 4.98 -21.70 -0.09
CA GLU A 315 4.68 -21.80 1.34
C GLU A 315 5.03 -20.50 2.07
N SER A 316 6.24 -19.97 1.85
CA SER A 316 6.71 -18.74 2.50
C SER A 316 5.89 -17.50 2.14
N CYS A 317 5.25 -17.50 0.96
CA CYS A 317 4.43 -16.39 0.50
C CYS A 317 2.96 -16.44 0.94
N GLN A 318 2.46 -17.56 1.50
CA GLN A 318 1.05 -17.67 1.90
C GLN A 318 0.65 -16.65 2.96
N GLU A 319 1.56 -16.31 3.89
CA GLU A 319 1.27 -15.41 4.99
C GLU A 319 0.85 -14.01 4.50
N LEU A 320 1.66 -13.39 3.63
CA LEU A 320 1.35 -12.09 3.04
C LEU A 320 0.07 -12.12 2.20
N VAL A 321 -0.19 -13.22 1.47
CA VAL A 321 -1.43 -13.38 0.71
C VAL A 321 -2.66 -13.41 1.65
N ASN A 322 -2.55 -14.09 2.79
CA ASN A 322 -3.59 -14.13 3.82
C ASN A 322 -3.75 -12.78 4.56
N GLN A 323 -2.67 -12.08 4.88
CA GLN A 323 -2.71 -10.73 5.44
C GLN A 323 -3.43 -9.75 4.49
N LEU A 324 -3.12 -9.78 3.19
CA LEU A 324 -3.78 -8.91 2.19
C LEU A 324 -5.26 -9.24 2.01
N LYS A 325 -5.62 -10.53 2.01
CA LYS A 325 -7.01 -11.00 2.03
C LYS A 325 -7.76 -10.47 3.27
N ALA A 326 -7.14 -10.49 4.45
CA ALA A 326 -7.70 -9.92 5.68
C ALA A 326 -7.81 -8.38 5.64
N ALA A 327 -6.90 -7.69 4.96
CA ALA A 327 -6.98 -6.25 4.70
C ALA A 327 -8.10 -5.84 3.71
N GLY A 328 -8.84 -6.79 3.14
CA GLY A 328 -9.94 -6.52 2.20
C GLY A 328 -9.50 -6.38 0.74
N VAL A 329 -8.32 -6.90 0.39
CA VAL A 329 -7.84 -7.03 -1.01
C VAL A 329 -8.57 -8.18 -1.70
N ASN A 330 -9.05 -7.93 -2.92
CA ASN A 330 -9.78 -8.94 -3.70
C ASN A 330 -8.88 -9.63 -4.75
N GLU A 331 -7.80 -8.99 -5.17
CA GLU A 331 -6.87 -9.51 -6.20
C GLU A 331 -5.44 -9.04 -5.97
N ILE A 332 -4.48 -9.95 -6.11
CA ILE A 332 -3.05 -9.64 -6.26
C ILE A 332 -2.72 -9.60 -7.76
N ALA A 333 -2.11 -8.50 -8.20
CA ALA A 333 -1.56 -8.34 -9.54
C ALA A 333 -0.05 -8.52 -9.48
N CYS A 334 0.44 -9.68 -9.91
CA CYS A 334 1.84 -10.07 -9.84
C CYS A 334 2.66 -9.37 -10.92
N GLN A 335 3.51 -8.42 -10.52
CA GLN A 335 4.49 -7.80 -11.42
C GLN A 335 5.74 -8.65 -11.49
N MET A 336 6.06 -9.19 -12.67
CA MET A 336 7.18 -10.12 -12.88
C MET A 336 8.19 -9.63 -13.93
N ASP A 337 7.85 -8.58 -14.70
CA ASP A 337 8.68 -8.05 -15.81
C ASP A 337 9.67 -6.96 -15.39
N PHE A 338 10.08 -6.95 -14.11
CA PHE A 338 11.03 -5.99 -13.54
C PHE A 338 12.50 -6.27 -13.90
N GLY A 339 12.78 -6.95 -15.01
CA GLY A 339 14.13 -7.12 -15.56
C GLY A 339 14.79 -8.48 -15.29
N VAL A 340 14.08 -9.41 -14.66
CA VAL A 340 14.46 -10.83 -14.62
C VAL A 340 14.38 -11.40 -16.04
N ASP A 341 15.27 -12.33 -16.37
CA ASP A 341 15.27 -13.00 -17.67
C ASP A 341 13.92 -13.67 -18.00
N SER A 342 13.47 -13.50 -19.25
CA SER A 342 12.13 -13.95 -19.67
C SER A 342 11.94 -15.47 -19.62
N LYS A 343 13.01 -16.26 -19.76
CA LYS A 343 12.94 -17.72 -19.59
C LYS A 343 12.78 -18.07 -18.11
N LEU A 344 13.55 -17.43 -17.21
CA LEU A 344 13.39 -17.62 -15.76
C LEU A 344 12.00 -17.20 -15.26
N VAL A 345 11.42 -16.12 -15.80
CA VAL A 345 10.05 -15.69 -15.46
C VAL A 345 9.00 -16.68 -15.94
N LEU A 346 9.15 -17.29 -17.13
CA LEU A 346 8.25 -18.34 -17.60
C LEU A 346 8.44 -19.65 -16.83
N GLU A 347 9.65 -19.97 -16.39
CA GLU A 347 9.97 -21.12 -15.53
C GLU A 347 9.50 -20.96 -14.08
N SER A 348 9.18 -19.74 -13.62
CA SER A 348 8.62 -19.49 -12.27
C SER A 348 7.09 -19.51 -12.21
N MET A 349 6.39 -19.35 -13.34
CA MET A 349 4.92 -19.39 -13.43
C MET A 349 4.25 -20.60 -12.74
N PRO A 350 4.78 -21.85 -12.82
CA PRO A 350 4.19 -23.00 -12.12
C PRO A 350 4.17 -22.85 -10.59
N TYR A 351 5.21 -22.27 -9.99
CA TYR A 351 5.26 -22.05 -8.53
C TYR A 351 4.32 -20.91 -8.11
N LEU A 352 4.11 -19.90 -8.97
CA LEU A 352 3.06 -18.90 -8.74
C LEU A 352 1.65 -19.51 -8.81
N ASN A 353 1.42 -20.49 -9.69
CA ASN A 353 0.16 -21.24 -9.69
C ASN A 353 -0.03 -22.08 -8.42
N GLN A 354 1.02 -22.73 -7.92
CA GLN A 354 0.98 -23.46 -6.64
C GLN A 354 0.61 -22.53 -5.46
N LEU A 355 1.17 -21.31 -5.40
CA LEU A 355 0.78 -20.30 -4.39
C LEU A 355 -0.71 -19.94 -4.49
N LYS A 356 -1.24 -19.76 -5.70
CA LYS A 356 -2.66 -19.48 -5.97
C LYS A 356 -3.56 -20.64 -5.54
N GLU A 357 -3.13 -21.89 -5.74
CA GLU A 357 -3.86 -23.09 -5.35
C GLU A 357 -3.89 -23.26 -3.82
N LEU A 358 -2.72 -23.22 -3.15
CA LEU A 358 -2.57 -23.32 -1.70
C LEU A 358 -3.42 -22.29 -0.93
N THR A 359 -3.52 -21.06 -1.45
CA THR A 359 -4.29 -19.96 -0.86
C THR A 359 -5.76 -19.91 -1.30
N SER A 360 -6.16 -20.79 -2.23
CA SER A 360 -7.55 -21.05 -2.61
C SER A 360 -8.17 -22.18 -1.79
N GLU A 361 -7.41 -23.23 -1.45
CA GLU A 361 -7.92 -24.41 -0.73
C GLU A 361 -8.23 -24.14 0.76
N THR A 362 -7.65 -23.09 1.35
CA THR A 362 -7.83 -22.67 2.75
C THR A 362 -9.22 -22.07 3.06
N SER A 363 -10.26 -22.41 2.27
CA SER A 363 -11.64 -21.94 2.44
C SER A 363 -12.63 -23.02 2.92
N ASN A 364 -12.18 -24.25 3.17
CA ASN A 364 -13.04 -25.33 3.67
C ASN A 364 -13.14 -25.30 5.21
N GLU A 365 -14.37 -25.09 5.70
CA GLU A 365 -14.93 -25.49 7.00
C GLU A 365 -14.02 -25.40 8.24
N VAL A 366 -14.07 -24.24 8.92
CA VAL A 366 -14.00 -24.19 10.38
C VAL A 366 -15.41 -23.98 10.89
N ASP A 367 -15.98 -25.01 11.52
CA ASP A 367 -17.37 -25.04 11.96
C ASP A 367 -17.57 -24.19 13.23
N TYR A 368 -18.24 -23.04 13.09
CA TYR A 368 -18.57 -22.16 14.21
C TYR A 368 -19.96 -22.50 14.76
N PRO A 369 -20.10 -22.86 16.05
CA PRO A 369 -21.39 -23.24 16.62
C PRO A 369 -22.38 -22.07 16.54
N ALA A 370 -23.61 -22.38 16.09
CA ALA A 370 -24.60 -21.37 15.74
C ALA A 370 -24.94 -20.41 16.90
N PRO A 371 -25.14 -19.10 16.63
CA PRO A 371 -25.48 -18.13 17.67
C PRO A 371 -26.86 -18.44 18.26
N LEU A 372 -26.90 -18.62 19.58
CA LEU A 372 -28.16 -18.70 20.33
C LEU A 372 -28.92 -17.37 20.22
N ALA A 373 -30.25 -17.46 20.06
CA ALA A 373 -31.08 -16.31 19.78
C ALA A 373 -31.08 -15.29 20.93
N THR A 374 -30.92 -14.01 20.59
CA THR A 374 -31.00 -12.88 21.52
C THR A 374 -32.44 -12.47 21.78
N GLU A 375 -33.03 -12.94 22.88
CA GLU A 375 -34.20 -12.26 23.45
C GLU A 375 -33.80 -10.88 24.00
N SER A 376 -34.60 -9.87 23.69
CA SER A 376 -34.30 -8.47 24.03
C SER A 376 -34.80 -8.10 25.42
N PHE A 377 -33.90 -7.71 26.33
CA PHE A 377 -34.25 -6.98 27.54
C PHE A 377 -33.37 -5.73 27.72
N SER A 378 -34.02 -4.64 28.09
CA SER A 378 -33.41 -3.32 28.30
C SER A 378 -33.38 -2.96 29.79
N SER A 379 -32.25 -2.43 30.29
CA SER A 379 -32.24 -1.63 31.51
C SER A 379 -30.99 -0.73 31.60
N SER A 380 -31.08 0.30 32.44
CA SER A 380 -30.15 1.41 32.63
C SER A 380 -28.86 1.07 33.41
N HIS A 381 -27.85 1.94 33.29
CA HIS A 381 -26.60 1.90 34.06
C HIS A 381 -26.78 1.85 35.59
N GLN A 382 -25.89 1.11 36.27
CA GLN A 382 -25.07 1.60 37.39
C GLN A 382 -23.76 0.78 37.46
N ALA A 383 -22.82 1.09 38.38
CA ALA A 383 -21.38 0.91 38.14
C ALA A 383 -20.60 0.05 39.17
N ASN A 384 -19.33 -0.23 38.81
CA ASN A 384 -18.17 -0.69 39.61
C ASN A 384 -18.00 -2.20 39.90
N GLY A 385 -16.79 -2.75 39.61
CA GLY A 385 -16.21 -3.85 40.39
C GLY A 385 -15.42 -4.97 39.66
N HIS A 386 -14.14 -4.74 39.36
CA HIS A 386 -13.04 -5.74 39.19
C HIS A 386 -13.15 -6.95 38.21
N ALA A 387 -12.32 -6.91 37.16
CA ALA A 387 -11.11 -7.75 36.96
C ALA A 387 -11.19 -9.27 37.23
N SER A 388 -10.80 -10.20 36.34
CA SER A 388 -10.09 -10.14 35.03
C SER A 388 -10.37 -11.46 34.23
N THR A 389 -9.71 -11.92 33.15
CA THR A 389 -8.37 -11.64 32.55
C THR A 389 -8.28 -12.22 31.11
N VAL A 390 -7.80 -11.41 30.13
CA VAL A 390 -6.66 -11.66 29.19
C VAL A 390 -6.68 -12.95 28.31
N GLN A 391 -6.39 -12.94 26.99
CA GLN A 391 -5.54 -12.04 26.19
C GLN A 391 -6.01 -11.87 24.74
N GLU A 392 -6.05 -10.63 24.23
CA GLU A 392 -6.03 -10.28 22.81
C GLU A 392 -5.08 -9.08 22.60
N VAL A 393 -4.43 -8.98 21.44
CA VAL A 393 -3.54 -7.85 21.09
C VAL A 393 -4.11 -7.14 19.86
N ALA A 394 -5.02 -6.19 20.11
CA ALA A 394 -5.64 -5.38 19.07
C ALA A 394 -5.06 -3.97 19.04
N THR A 395 -4.71 -3.47 17.85
CA THR A 395 -4.27 -2.09 17.61
C THR A 395 -5.46 -1.13 17.82
N GLN A 396 -5.48 -0.44 18.96
CA GLN A 396 -6.53 0.53 19.27
C GLN A 396 -6.37 1.83 18.47
N LYS A 397 -7.49 2.32 17.95
CA LYS A 397 -7.60 3.62 17.28
C LYS A 397 -7.30 4.76 18.26
N THR A 398 -6.43 5.70 17.87
CA THR A 398 -6.21 6.94 18.61
C THR A 398 -7.42 7.88 18.49
N TYR A 399 -8.35 7.81 19.44
CA TYR A 399 -9.43 8.78 19.59
C TYR A 399 -8.96 9.97 20.42
N ILE A 400 -8.64 11.09 19.77
CA ILE A 400 -8.42 12.37 20.47
C ILE A 400 -9.78 12.91 20.92
N GLN A 401 -10.11 12.74 22.20
CA GLN A 401 -11.21 13.46 22.85
C GLN A 401 -10.67 14.71 23.54
N GLU A 402 -11.02 15.89 23.04
CA GLU A 402 -10.88 17.14 23.80
C GLU A 402 -11.95 17.19 24.91
N GLN A 403 -11.72 16.49 26.01
CA GLN A 403 -12.57 16.62 27.19
C GLN A 403 -12.26 17.93 27.92
N GLN A 404 -13.18 18.89 27.90
CA GLN A 404 -13.23 19.99 28.86
C GLN A 404 -13.74 19.48 30.23
N GLY A 405 -13.11 18.44 30.75
CA GLY A 405 -13.39 17.86 32.07
C GLY A 405 -12.72 18.66 33.18
N GLN A 406 -13.38 18.77 34.34
CA GLN A 406 -12.69 19.23 35.55
C GLN A 406 -11.63 18.20 35.97
N PRO A 407 -10.48 18.62 36.52
CA PRO A 407 -9.41 17.68 36.88
C PRO A 407 -9.88 16.67 37.93
N THR A 408 -9.87 15.38 37.57
CA THR A 408 -10.07 14.28 38.53
C THR A 408 -8.99 14.32 39.61
N GLU A 409 -9.37 14.10 40.86
CA GLU A 409 -8.53 14.37 42.05
C GLU A 409 -7.32 13.43 42.25
N GLN A 410 -6.94 12.66 41.23
CA GLN A 410 -5.88 11.65 41.28
C GLN A 410 -4.67 11.99 40.37
N ASN A 411 -4.53 13.26 39.97
CA ASN A 411 -3.30 13.77 39.36
C ASN A 411 -2.13 13.75 40.38
N ASP A 412 -1.24 12.76 40.27
CA ASP A 412 0.08 12.79 40.91
C ASP A 412 0.87 13.98 40.36
N ARG A 413 0.83 15.11 41.07
CA ARG A 413 1.57 16.33 40.67
C ARG A 413 3.06 16.04 40.59
N LEU A 414 3.79 16.71 39.70
CA LEU A 414 5.24 16.58 39.51
C LEU A 414 6.05 16.49 40.82
N GLU A 415 5.70 17.29 41.82
CA GLU A 415 6.32 17.26 43.16
C GLU A 415 6.22 15.91 43.89
N SER A 416 5.16 15.12 43.66
CA SER A 416 4.97 13.80 44.26
C SER A 416 5.94 12.78 43.63
N ILE A 417 6.06 12.80 42.30
CA ILE A 417 6.99 11.97 41.54
C ILE A 417 8.43 12.31 41.94
N GLN A 418 8.79 13.61 42.00
CA GLN A 418 10.09 14.08 42.50
C GLN A 418 10.40 13.64 43.94
N LYS A 419 9.39 13.47 44.80
CA LYS A 419 9.56 12.94 46.17
C LYS A 419 9.75 11.42 46.21
N ARG A 420 9.41 10.68 45.12
CA ARG A 420 9.53 9.22 44.97
C ARG A 420 10.78 8.80 44.18
N CYS A 421 10.99 9.35 42.98
CA CYS A 421 12.13 9.06 42.11
C CYS A 421 13.37 9.86 42.59
N ARG A 422 14.13 9.27 43.52
CA ARG A 422 15.30 9.92 44.15
C ARG A 422 16.65 9.46 43.62
N GLU A 423 16.69 8.36 42.88
CA GLU A 423 17.92 7.87 42.26
C GLU A 423 18.16 8.67 40.98
N GLN A 424 19.16 9.55 40.96
CA GLN A 424 19.55 10.29 39.75
C GLN A 424 20.36 9.38 38.83
N VAL A 425 19.97 9.32 37.56
CA VAL A 425 20.63 8.49 36.54
C VAL A 425 21.67 9.32 35.80
N SER A 426 22.89 8.79 35.66
CA SER A 426 23.95 9.41 34.85
C SER A 426 23.61 9.27 33.36
N LEU A 427 23.31 10.38 32.69
CA LEU A 427 22.93 10.38 31.27
C LEU A 427 24.00 9.76 30.33
N PRO A 428 25.31 10.06 30.48
CA PRO A 428 26.34 9.37 29.69
C PRO A 428 26.32 7.84 29.91
N GLY A 429 26.11 7.39 31.16
CA GLY A 429 25.99 5.97 31.48
C GLY A 429 24.72 5.34 30.90
N PHE A 430 23.59 6.06 30.92
CA PHE A 430 22.32 5.63 30.35
C PHE A 430 22.43 5.43 28.82
N TYR A 431 22.91 6.43 28.08
CA TYR A 431 23.10 6.30 26.63
C TYR A 431 24.20 5.30 26.26
N GLN A 432 25.23 5.12 27.11
CA GLN A 432 26.21 4.04 26.95
C GLN A 432 25.54 2.67 27.11
N THR A 433 24.75 2.44 28.15
CA THR A 433 24.01 1.18 28.36
C THR A 433 23.00 0.90 27.23
N LEU A 434 22.39 1.93 26.64
CA LEU A 434 21.57 1.77 25.43
C LEU A 434 22.41 1.33 24.23
N SER A 435 23.56 1.97 23.99
CA SER A 435 24.48 1.64 22.89
C SER A 435 25.06 0.22 23.02
N GLU A 436 25.43 -0.19 24.23
CA GLU A 436 25.89 -1.55 24.57
C GLU A 436 24.80 -2.61 24.34
N ARG A 437 23.52 -2.22 24.35
CA ARG A 437 22.37 -3.06 24.01
C ARG A 437 21.88 -2.86 22.55
N GLY A 438 22.69 -2.22 21.71
CA GLY A 438 22.40 -2.00 20.28
C GLY A 438 21.52 -0.80 19.95
N ILE A 439 21.03 -0.04 20.94
CA ILE A 439 20.25 1.20 20.72
C ILE A 439 21.22 2.38 20.57
N GLN A 440 21.66 2.63 19.34
CA GLN A 440 22.55 3.75 18.99
C GLN A 440 21.75 5.01 18.64
N LEU A 441 21.54 5.88 19.62
CA LEU A 441 20.86 7.17 19.44
C LEU A 441 21.85 8.28 19.02
N ALA A 442 21.61 8.91 17.88
CA ALA A 442 22.31 10.13 17.48
C ALA A 442 22.04 11.28 18.46
N ALA A 443 22.95 12.26 18.54
CA ALA A 443 22.83 13.40 19.46
C ALA A 443 21.53 14.22 19.28
N SER A 444 20.92 14.20 18.09
CA SER A 444 19.62 14.80 17.82
C SER A 444 18.43 14.07 18.47
N PHE A 445 18.62 12.87 19.01
CA PHE A 445 17.61 12.07 19.72
C PHE A 445 17.91 11.92 21.22
N GLN A 446 19.06 12.40 21.72
CA GLN A 446 19.43 12.37 23.14
C GLN A 446 18.80 13.56 23.89
N GLY A 447 17.46 13.64 23.86
CA GLY A 447 16.68 14.81 24.32
C GLY A 447 16.49 14.96 25.84
N ILE A 448 16.95 14.00 26.65
CA ILE A 448 16.84 14.07 28.12
C ILE A 448 17.94 14.99 28.67
N GLU A 449 17.56 16.07 29.39
CA GLU A 449 18.49 16.95 30.13
C GLU A 449 18.78 16.43 31.55
N GLU A 450 17.79 15.84 32.22
CA GLU A 450 17.92 15.28 33.58
C GLU A 450 17.02 14.03 33.73
N LEU A 451 17.45 13.04 34.51
CA LEU A 451 16.76 11.76 34.67
C LEU A 451 16.84 11.22 36.10
N TRP A 452 15.71 10.80 36.64
CA TRP A 452 15.59 10.13 37.93
C TRP A 452 14.73 8.87 37.82
N ARG A 453 14.96 7.90 38.72
CA ARG A 453 14.25 6.63 38.74
C ARG A 453 13.91 6.11 40.14
N ARG A 454 13.11 5.05 40.12
CA ARG A 454 13.06 3.90 41.04
C ARG A 454 12.53 2.70 40.25
N ASP A 455 12.54 1.51 40.84
CA ASP A 455 11.90 0.34 40.19
C ASP A 455 10.40 0.62 39.97
N GLY A 456 9.94 0.57 38.72
CA GLY A 456 8.57 0.81 38.30
C GLY A 456 8.18 2.26 38.03
N GLU A 457 9.06 3.26 38.21
CA GLU A 457 8.74 4.67 37.95
C GLU A 457 10.01 5.49 37.61
N ALA A 458 9.93 6.33 36.58
CA ALA A 458 10.98 7.28 36.23
C ALA A 458 10.42 8.69 36.05
N LEU A 459 11.32 9.68 36.02
CA LEU A 459 11.01 11.09 35.78
C LEU A 459 12.16 11.70 34.97
N GLY A 460 11.85 12.27 33.81
CA GLY A 460 12.81 12.95 32.94
C GLY A 460 12.43 14.41 32.69
N ARG A 461 13.42 15.31 32.80
CA ARG A 461 13.32 16.65 32.21
C ARG A 461 13.85 16.57 30.78
N ILE A 462 12.97 16.78 29.82
CA ILE A 462 13.25 16.59 28.39
C ILE A 462 13.24 17.94 27.68
N LYS A 463 14.07 18.08 26.66
CA LYS A 463 14.18 19.28 25.83
C LYS A 463 14.50 18.93 24.39
N LEU A 464 13.89 19.65 23.46
CA LEU A 464 14.18 19.52 22.04
C LEU A 464 15.61 20.04 21.77
N PRO A 465 16.53 19.24 21.17
CA PRO A 465 17.88 19.69 20.89
C PRO A 465 17.90 20.96 20.03
N ALA A 466 18.86 21.85 20.28
CA ALA A 466 18.85 23.22 19.74
C ALA A 466 18.79 23.29 18.19
N ALA A 467 19.29 22.28 17.48
CA ALA A 467 19.20 22.18 16.03
C ALA A 467 17.75 22.01 15.51
N LEU A 468 16.86 21.43 16.31
CA LEU A 468 15.46 21.14 15.98
C LEU A 468 14.48 22.17 16.59
N ALA A 469 14.96 23.09 17.42
CA ALA A 469 14.12 24.03 18.16
C ALA A 469 13.29 24.98 17.26
N GLN A 470 13.66 25.14 15.99
CA GLN A 470 12.92 25.91 14.97
C GLN A 470 11.77 25.12 14.32
N GLU A 471 11.79 23.79 14.39
CA GLU A 471 10.74 22.91 13.85
C GLU A 471 9.63 22.63 14.88
N ALA A 472 9.82 23.08 16.13
CA ALA A 472 8.90 22.90 17.26
C ALA A 472 7.43 23.20 16.92
N ASP A 473 7.13 24.37 16.38
CA ASP A 473 5.76 24.83 16.11
C ASP A 473 5.13 24.18 14.85
N LEU A 474 5.84 23.28 14.16
CA LEU A 474 5.29 22.48 13.04
C LEU A 474 4.51 21.25 13.51
N TYR A 475 4.60 20.88 14.79
CA TYR A 475 4.03 19.65 15.35
C TYR A 475 3.23 19.92 16.64
N GLN A 476 2.20 19.12 16.91
CA GLN A 476 1.48 19.18 18.20
C GLN A 476 2.36 18.70 19.38
N ILE A 477 3.24 17.73 19.11
CA ILE A 477 4.43 17.37 19.88
C ILE A 477 5.51 17.03 18.86
N HIS A 478 6.71 17.60 18.97
CA HIS A 478 7.81 17.28 18.05
C HIS A 478 8.21 15.80 18.20
N PRO A 479 8.39 15.01 17.12
CA PRO A 479 8.64 13.56 17.21
C PRO A 479 9.82 13.19 18.14
N THR A 480 10.95 13.88 18.01
CA THR A 480 12.12 13.75 18.91
C THR A 480 11.81 14.00 20.39
N LEU A 481 10.91 14.93 20.70
CA LEU A 481 10.54 15.24 22.09
C LEU A 481 9.72 14.09 22.68
N LEU A 482 8.84 13.49 21.87
CA LEU A 482 8.03 12.33 22.24
C LEU A 482 8.89 11.05 22.36
N ASP A 483 9.84 10.83 21.45
CA ASP A 483 10.81 9.73 21.52
C ASP A 483 11.62 9.76 22.83
N ALA A 484 12.12 10.94 23.20
CA ALA A 484 12.80 11.14 24.48
C ALA A 484 11.89 10.88 25.71
N CYS A 485 10.56 11.01 25.59
CA CYS A 485 9.63 10.60 26.65
C CYS A 485 9.60 9.06 26.78
N PHE A 486 9.56 8.33 25.67
CA PHE A 486 9.64 6.86 25.71
C PHE A 486 10.99 6.34 26.21
N GLN A 487 12.09 7.06 25.96
CA GLN A 487 13.40 6.73 26.54
C GLN A 487 13.38 6.77 28.08
N VAL A 488 12.66 7.70 28.71
CA VAL A 488 12.53 7.78 30.19
C VAL A 488 11.93 6.48 30.77
N LEU A 489 11.00 5.83 30.06
CA LEU A 489 10.40 4.56 30.52
C LEU A 489 11.44 3.43 30.68
N ILE A 490 12.53 3.46 29.91
CA ILE A 490 13.61 2.47 30.02
C ILE A 490 14.30 2.57 31.39
N ALA A 491 14.36 3.77 31.98
CA ALA A 491 14.91 3.97 33.32
C ALA A 491 13.99 3.46 34.45
N ALA A 492 12.69 3.28 34.19
CA ALA A 492 11.74 2.72 35.14
C ALA A 492 11.86 1.19 35.30
N LEU A 493 12.58 0.51 34.41
CA LEU A 493 12.79 -0.95 34.46
C LEU A 493 13.53 -1.36 35.76
N PRO A 494 13.17 -2.47 36.42
CA PRO A 494 13.81 -2.87 37.68
C PRO A 494 15.29 -3.25 37.52
N GLN A 495 16.15 -2.80 38.43
CA GLN A 495 17.59 -3.14 38.39
C GLN A 495 17.90 -4.62 38.69
N LYS A 496 16.93 -5.39 39.20
CA LYS A 496 17.12 -6.78 39.66
C LYS A 496 16.71 -7.88 38.66
N THR A 497 16.64 -7.58 37.36
CA THR A 497 16.68 -8.63 36.32
C THR A 497 18.07 -9.26 36.29
N SER A 498 18.23 -10.40 36.96
CA SER A 498 19.54 -10.94 37.34
C SER A 498 20.30 -11.65 36.21
N HIS A 499 21.32 -11.00 35.66
CA HIS A 499 22.58 -11.60 35.19
C HIS A 499 22.56 -12.79 34.19
N THR A 500 21.47 -13.12 33.50
CA THR A 500 21.44 -14.26 32.57
C THR A 500 20.98 -13.99 31.13
N GLU A 501 20.37 -12.84 30.80
CA GLU A 501 19.91 -12.56 29.42
C GLU A 501 20.15 -11.12 28.97
N GLU A 502 20.49 -10.96 27.69
CA GLU A 502 20.76 -9.70 26.98
C GLU A 502 19.45 -8.98 26.58
N ALA A 503 18.47 -8.97 27.49
CA ALA A 503 17.08 -8.61 27.19
C ALA A 503 16.93 -7.13 26.78
N LEU A 504 16.58 -6.92 25.50
CA LEU A 504 16.23 -5.61 24.96
C LEU A 504 14.75 -5.29 25.24
N TYR A 505 14.50 -4.20 25.96
CA TYR A 505 13.15 -3.73 26.25
C TYR A 505 12.75 -2.65 25.25
N LEU A 506 11.78 -2.96 24.38
CA LEU A 506 11.20 -2.04 23.40
C LEU A 506 9.73 -1.76 23.78
N PRO A 507 9.29 -0.49 23.84
CA PRO A 507 7.87 -0.17 24.04
C PRO A 507 7.07 -0.52 22.78
N THR A 508 6.22 -1.54 22.87
CA THR A 508 5.39 -2.04 21.74
C THR A 508 4.05 -1.32 21.60
N GLY A 509 3.67 -0.49 22.57
CA GLY A 509 2.41 0.26 22.55
C GLY A 509 2.22 1.09 23.82
N MET A 510 1.16 1.90 23.83
CA MET A 510 0.80 2.81 24.92
C MET A 510 -0.72 2.79 25.10
N HIS A 511 -1.19 2.48 26.31
CA HIS A 511 -2.63 2.33 26.59
C HIS A 511 -3.38 3.67 26.60
N SER A 512 -2.74 4.72 27.10
CA SER A 512 -3.31 6.06 27.20
C SER A 512 -2.20 7.12 27.17
N PHE A 513 -2.48 8.26 26.56
CA PHE A 513 -1.62 9.43 26.56
C PHE A 513 -2.41 10.65 27.06
N GLN A 514 -1.82 11.45 27.95
CA GLN A 514 -2.49 12.61 28.55
C GLN A 514 -1.57 13.84 28.50
N GLN A 515 -1.96 14.83 27.72
CA GLN A 515 -1.23 16.09 27.54
C GLN A 515 -1.85 17.19 28.39
N TYR A 516 -1.18 17.59 29.48
CA TYR A 516 -1.64 18.67 30.36
C TYR A 516 -1.44 20.08 29.78
N SER A 517 -0.45 20.24 28.90
CA SER A 517 -0.15 21.48 28.17
C SER A 517 0.62 21.15 26.88
N HIS A 518 0.56 22.01 25.87
CA HIS A 518 1.27 21.80 24.60
C HIS A 518 2.79 22.03 24.77
N PRO A 519 3.63 21.00 24.59
CA PRO A 519 5.05 21.07 24.94
C PRO A 519 5.89 21.55 23.74
N ARG A 520 6.08 22.87 23.62
CA ARG A 520 6.83 23.45 22.47
C ARG A 520 8.27 22.94 22.37
N GLN A 521 9.06 23.09 23.43
CA GLN A 521 10.51 22.80 23.41
C GLN A 521 11.03 22.07 24.64
N GLN A 522 10.24 21.97 25.71
CA GLN A 522 10.62 21.33 26.98
C GLN A 522 9.38 20.73 27.65
N VAL A 523 9.54 19.55 28.25
CA VAL A 523 8.48 18.83 28.96
C VAL A 523 9.06 18.04 30.14
N TRP A 524 8.22 17.69 31.10
CA TRP A 524 8.50 16.67 32.12
C TRP A 524 7.71 15.41 31.73
N SER A 525 8.38 14.26 31.70
CA SER A 525 7.79 12.93 31.42
C SER A 525 8.16 11.91 32.47
#